data_AF-A0A410YI06-F1
#
_entry.id   AF-A0A410YI06-F1
#
_cell.length_a   1.000
_cell.length_b   1.000
_cell.length_c   1.000
_cell.angle_alpha   90.00
_cell.angle_beta   90.00
_cell.angle_gamma   90.00
#
_symmetry.space_group_name_H-M   'P 1'
#
loop_
_entity.id
_entity.type
_entity.pdbx_description
1 polymer ?
#
loop_
_entity_poly.entity_id
_entity_poly.type
_entity_poly.pdbx_seq_one_letter_code
_entity_poly.pdbx_strand_id
1 'polypeptide(L)'
;MGSNKRYARQVDARMDTSIVERIMASSAPESLSDEELELSRFDLTQTRNPRPVWAWVRYTDGALQVEADAVAWTERAVAIKWQTISGQPHRAWVWGSAVESR
;
A
#
# COMPACT_ATOMS: atom_id res chain seq x y z
N MET A 1 -23.54 10.85 2.70
CA MET A 1 -22.97 10.26 1.47
C MET A 1 -22.18 11.34 0.74
N GLY A 2 -20.87 11.42 1.00
CA GLY A 2 -20.04 12.52 0.52
C GLY A 2 -18.69 12.02 0.02
N SER A 3 -18.58 11.94 -1.30
CA SER A 3 -17.37 12.26 -2.07
C SER A 3 -16.02 11.69 -1.59
N ASN A 4 -15.74 10.44 -1.94
CA ASN A 4 -14.36 9.98 -2.14
C ASN A 4 -13.97 9.98 -3.63
N LYS A 5 -14.44 10.99 -4.38
CA LYS A 5 -14.15 11.20 -5.82
C LYS A 5 -13.04 12.22 -6.08
N ARG A 6 -12.38 12.74 -5.04
CA ARG A 6 -11.42 13.85 -5.15
C ARG A 6 -9.94 13.44 -5.25
N TYR A 7 -9.57 12.19 -4.95
CA TYR A 7 -8.16 11.79 -4.97
C TYR A 7 -7.69 11.09 -6.26
N ALA A 8 -8.60 10.76 -7.18
CA ALA A 8 -8.27 10.02 -8.40
C ALA A 8 -7.70 10.88 -9.55
N ARG A 9 -7.33 12.15 -9.31
CA ARG A 9 -6.99 13.09 -10.40
C ARG A 9 -5.59 13.70 -10.39
N GLN A 10 -4.65 13.23 -9.57
CA GLN A 10 -3.27 13.72 -9.67
C GLN A 10 -2.32 12.66 -9.12
N VAL A 11 -1.75 11.82 -9.99
CA VAL A 11 -0.31 11.60 -10.11
C VAL A 11 -0.07 11.06 -11.52
N ASP A 12 0.55 11.89 -12.36
CA ASP A 12 0.90 11.58 -13.74
C ASP A 12 1.78 10.33 -13.86
N ALA A 13 1.55 9.56 -14.93
CA ALA A 13 2.25 8.34 -15.32
C ALA A 13 3.70 8.56 -15.81
N ARG A 14 4.45 9.46 -15.17
CA ARG A 14 5.87 9.73 -15.48
C ARG A 14 6.60 10.34 -14.29
N MET A 15 6.50 9.72 -13.12
CA MET A 15 7.43 10.06 -12.04
C MET A 15 8.83 9.55 -12.40
N ASP A 16 9.80 10.47 -12.43
CA ASP A 16 11.22 10.15 -12.56
C ASP A 16 11.60 9.08 -11.52
N THR A 17 12.20 7.97 -11.96
CA THR A 17 12.57 6.85 -11.09
C THR A 17 13.38 7.28 -9.88
N SER A 18 14.17 8.35 -10.01
CA SER A 18 14.98 8.95 -8.94
C SER A 18 14.14 9.59 -7.82
N ILE A 19 12.95 10.13 -8.13
CA ILE A 19 12.02 10.69 -7.13
C ILE A 19 11.37 9.55 -6.35
N VAL A 20 10.92 8.51 -7.06
CA VAL A 20 10.33 7.31 -6.44
C VAL A 20 11.34 6.64 -5.51
N GLU A 21 12.57 6.44 -5.99
CA GLU A 21 13.65 5.84 -5.21
C GLU A 21 13.98 6.67 -3.96
N ARG A 22 14.06 7.99 -4.11
CA ARG A 22 14.31 8.90 -2.97
C ARG A 22 13.22 8.81 -1.91
N ILE A 23 11.94 8.81 -2.31
CA ILE A 23 10.81 8.73 -1.39
C ILE A 23 10.80 7.39 -0.64
N MET A 24 11.07 6.28 -1.35
CA MET A 24 11.16 4.95 -0.73
C MET A 24 12.38 4.79 0.20
N ALA A 25 13.48 5.48 -0.08
CA ALA A 25 14.71 5.41 0.70
C ALA A 25 14.74 6.40 1.89
N SER A 26 14.00 7.51 1.81
CA SER A 26 14.00 8.56 2.84
C SER A 26 13.08 8.24 4.02
N SER A 27 12.04 7.43 3.82
CA SER A 27 11.00 7.21 4.83
C SER A 27 10.42 5.79 4.78
N ALA A 28 10.11 5.23 5.95
CA ALA A 28 9.31 4.02 6.02
C ALA A 28 7.89 4.31 5.52
N PRO A 29 7.25 3.37 4.82
CA PRO A 29 5.87 3.54 4.38
C PRO A 29 4.96 3.74 5.61
N GLU A 30 4.02 4.69 5.50
CA GLU A 30 2.96 4.86 6.48
C GLU A 30 2.02 3.64 6.38
N SER A 31 2.24 2.67 7.26
CA SER A 31 1.35 1.54 7.44
C SER A 31 0.21 1.92 8.37
N LEU A 32 -0.97 1.37 8.11
CA LEU A 32 -2.03 1.35 9.12
C LEU A 32 -1.51 0.69 10.39
N SER A 33 -1.84 1.31 11.52
CA SER A 33 -1.56 0.81 12.86
C SER A 33 -2.49 -0.36 13.23
N ASP A 34 -2.08 -1.17 14.20
CA ASP A 34 -2.88 -2.30 14.69
C ASP A 34 -4.26 -1.86 15.23
N GLU A 35 -4.34 -0.64 15.77
CA GLU A 35 -5.57 -0.02 16.25
C GLU A 35 -6.52 0.33 15.09
N GLU A 36 -6.01 0.88 13.99
CA GLU A 36 -6.78 1.17 12.78
C GLU A 36 -7.22 -0.10 12.03
N LEU A 37 -6.43 -1.16 12.14
CA LEU A 37 -6.77 -2.47 11.59
C LEU A 37 -7.89 -3.16 12.38
N GLU A 38 -8.16 -2.70 13.61
CA GLU A 38 -9.13 -3.29 14.53
C GLU A 38 -9.00 -4.82 14.56
N LEU A 39 -7.77 -5.35 14.68
CA LEU A 39 -7.50 -6.80 14.60
C LEU A 39 -8.19 -7.61 15.72
N SER A 40 -8.66 -6.95 16.77
CA SER A 40 -9.51 -7.55 17.80
C SER A 40 -10.97 -7.76 17.34
N ARG A 41 -11.38 -7.15 16.23
CA ARG A 41 -12.75 -7.15 15.70
C ARG A 41 -12.86 -7.81 14.33
N PHE A 42 -11.83 -7.74 13.50
CA PHE A 42 -11.84 -8.34 12.16
C PHE A 42 -10.92 -9.55 12.08
N ASP A 43 -11.44 -10.63 11.48
CA ASP A 43 -10.66 -11.83 11.23
C ASP A 43 -9.53 -11.55 10.23
N LEU A 44 -8.32 -11.92 10.64
CA LEU A 44 -7.13 -11.81 9.81
C LEU A 44 -7.01 -13.06 8.93
N THR A 45 -7.24 -12.90 7.64
CA THR A 45 -6.99 -13.96 6.66
C THR A 45 -5.56 -13.84 6.15
N GLN A 46 -4.75 -14.90 6.30
CA GLN A 46 -3.40 -14.98 5.75
C GLN A 46 -3.34 -16.03 4.63
N THR A 47 -2.70 -15.70 3.51
CA THR A 47 -2.52 -16.63 2.39
C THR A 47 -1.08 -17.12 2.33
N ARG A 48 -0.90 -18.42 2.03
CA ARG A 48 0.41 -18.98 1.65
C ARG A 48 0.78 -18.69 0.20
N ASN A 49 -0.21 -18.33 -0.63
CA ASN A 49 -0.01 -17.96 -2.01
C ASN A 49 -0.29 -16.45 -2.17
N PRO A 50 0.76 -15.60 -2.15
CA PRO A 50 0.59 -14.17 -2.29
C PRO A 50 -0.05 -13.81 -3.64
N ARG A 51 -0.91 -12.79 -3.65
CA ARG A 51 -1.62 -12.36 -4.87
C ARG A 51 -1.01 -11.07 -5.39
N PRO A 52 -0.59 -10.99 -6.67
CA PRO A 52 -0.06 -9.75 -7.22
C PRO A 52 -1.18 -8.69 -7.29
N VAL A 53 -0.89 -7.50 -6.81
CA VAL A 53 -1.81 -6.37 -6.73
C VAL A 53 -1.07 -5.06 -7.02
N TRP A 54 -1.84 -4.06 -7.43
CA TRP A 54 -1.41 -2.67 -7.39
C TRP A 54 -1.90 -2.04 -6.10
N ALA A 55 -1.02 -1.36 -5.37
CA ALA A 55 -1.41 -0.74 -4.11
C ALA A 55 -0.88 0.69 -3.99
N TRP A 56 -1.74 1.59 -3.52
CA TRP A 56 -1.35 2.95 -3.16
C TRP A 56 -0.78 2.97 -1.74
N VAL A 57 0.51 3.29 -1.64
CA VAL A 57 1.25 3.40 -0.38
C VAL A 57 1.58 4.86 -0.13
N ARG A 58 1.36 5.30 1.12
CA ARG A 58 1.71 6.65 1.56
C ARG A 58 3.09 6.64 2.21
N TYR A 59 3.83 7.69 1.94
CA TYR A 59 5.11 8.04 2.52
C TYR A 59 5.01 9.49 3.01
N THR A 60 5.91 9.90 3.89
CA THR A 60 5.95 11.28 4.41
C THR A 60 5.98 12.33 3.28
N ASP A 61 6.66 11.99 2.18
CA ASP A 61 6.89 12.89 1.04
C ASP A 61 5.85 12.74 -0.10
N GLY A 62 4.88 11.83 0.00
CA GLY A 62 3.85 11.65 -1.03
C GLY A 62 3.18 10.26 -1.06
N ALA A 63 2.29 10.05 -2.04
CA ALA A 63 1.66 8.75 -2.28
C ALA A 63 2.19 8.13 -3.58
N LEU A 64 2.48 6.82 -3.55
CA LEU A 64 3.04 6.07 -4.67
C LEU A 64 2.21 4.80 -4.91
N GLN A 65 1.92 4.51 -6.17
CA GLN A 65 1.37 3.21 -6.57
C GLN A 65 2.54 2.25 -6.79
N VAL A 66 2.49 1.10 -6.10
CA VAL A 66 3.53 0.08 -6.19
C VAL A 66 2.95 -1.25 -6.67
N GLU A 67 3.76 -2.01 -7.40
CA GLU A 67 3.50 -3.43 -7.64
C GLU A 67 3.86 -4.19 -6.36
N ALA A 68 2.89 -4.90 -5.79
CA ALA A 68 3.06 -5.60 -4.53
C ALA A 68 2.34 -6.94 -4.53
N ASP A 69 2.66 -7.77 -3.55
CA ASP A 69 1.95 -8.99 -3.26
C ASP A 69 1.07 -8.82 -2.02
N ALA A 70 -0.23 -9.07 -2.15
CA ALA A 70 -1.14 -9.20 -1.03
C ALA A 70 -0.89 -10.55 -0.32
N VAL A 71 -0.51 -10.48 0.95
CA VAL A 71 -0.15 -11.65 1.79
C VAL A 71 -1.14 -11.93 2.90
N ALA A 72 -1.89 -10.91 3.32
CA ALA A 72 -2.97 -11.04 4.27
C ALA A 72 -4.02 -9.96 4.02
N TRP A 73 -5.23 -10.17 4.51
CA TRP A 73 -6.29 -9.17 4.45
C TRP A 73 -7.27 -9.35 5.61
N THR A 74 -7.92 -8.25 5.96
CA THR A 74 -9.13 -8.20 6.77
C THR A 74 -10.29 -7.79 5.86
N GLU A 75 -11.48 -7.58 6.41
CA GLU A 75 -12.61 -7.03 5.66
C GLU A 75 -12.32 -5.63 5.10
N ARG A 76 -11.44 -4.86 5.75
CA ARG A 76 -11.21 -3.43 5.45
C ARG A 76 -9.81 -3.10 4.97
N ALA A 77 -8.83 -3.96 5.24
CA ALA A 77 -7.42 -3.67 4.97
C ALA A 77 -6.70 -4.86 4.35
N VAL A 78 -5.59 -4.61 3.67
CA VAL A 78 -4.76 -5.61 3.00
C VAL A 78 -3.32 -5.39 3.41
N ALA A 79 -2.66 -6.45 3.86
CA ALA A 79 -1.23 -6.48 4.06
C ALA A 79 -0.56 -6.78 2.73
N ILE A 80 0.30 -5.87 2.31
CA ILE A 80 1.07 -6.00 1.08
C ILE A 80 2.55 -6.10 1.43
N LYS A 81 3.29 -6.84 0.60
CA LYS A 81 4.75 -6.85 0.58
C LYS A 81 5.23 -6.44 -0.80
N TRP A 82 6.29 -5.66 -0.88
CA TRP A 82 6.95 -5.34 -2.14
C TRP A 82 8.44 -5.17 -1.90
N GLN A 83 9.20 -5.12 -2.98
CA GLN A 83 10.62 -4.77 -2.91
C GLN A 83 10.78 -3.31 -3.28
N THR A 84 11.57 -2.57 -2.53
CA THR A 84 12.01 -1.23 -2.94
C THR A 84 12.90 -1.34 -4.19
N ILE A 85 13.16 -0.22 -4.85
CA ILE A 85 14.07 -0.17 -6.01
C ILE A 85 15.47 -0.68 -5.63
N SER A 86 15.90 -0.51 -4.37
CA SER A 86 17.16 -1.02 -3.83
C SER A 86 17.12 -2.50 -3.42
N GLY A 87 16.00 -3.18 -3.63
CA GLY A 87 15.82 -4.61 -3.34
C GLY A 87 15.48 -4.94 -1.88
N GLN A 88 15.23 -3.93 -1.04
CA GLN A 88 14.87 -4.16 0.36
C GLN A 88 13.40 -4.57 0.49
N PRO A 89 13.07 -5.59 1.31
CA PRO A 89 11.69 -5.99 1.51
C PRO A 89 10.94 -4.95 2.34
N HIS A 90 9.90 -4.37 1.77
CA HIS A 90 8.94 -3.53 2.47
C HIS A 90 7.63 -4.27 2.70
N ARG A 91 6.99 -3.94 3.82
CA ARG A 91 5.66 -4.44 4.18
C ARG A 91 4.86 -3.30 4.79
N ALA A 92 3.60 -3.19 4.39
CA ALA A 92 2.66 -2.26 4.98
C ALA A 92 1.24 -2.80 4.91
N TRP A 93 0.41 -2.29 5.80
CA TRP A 93 -1.04 -2.40 5.69
C TRP A 93 -1.62 -1.18 5.02
N VAL A 94 -2.48 -1.41 4.04
CA VAL A 94 -3.22 -0.38 3.33
C VAL A 94 -4.71 -0.70 3.39
N TRP A 95 -5.56 0.32 3.26
CA TRP A 95 -7.00 0.11 3.14
C TRP A 95 -7.30 -0.73 1.88
N GLY A 96 -8.28 -1.61 1.94
CA GLY A 96 -8.67 -2.44 0.79
C GLY A 96 -9.11 -1.62 -0.43
N SER A 97 -9.64 -0.41 -0.21
CA SER A 97 -9.96 0.54 -1.27
C SER A 97 -8.74 1.15 -1.97
N ALA A 98 -7.54 0.98 -1.42
CA ALA A 98 -6.26 1.43 -1.98
C ALA A 98 -5.56 0.31 -2.77
N VAL A 99 -6.18 -0.87 -2.90
CA VAL A 99 -5.64 -2.04 -3.58
C VAL A 99 -6.50 -2.39 -4.78
N GLU A 100 -5.85 -2.64 -5.91
CA GLU A 100 -6.46 -3.07 -7.16
C GLU A 100 -5.86 -4.42 -7.58
N SER A 101 -6.69 -5.32 -8.11
CA SER A 101 -6.21 -6.57 -8.70
C SER A 101 -5.40 -6.28 -9.96
N ARG A 102 -4.25 -6.94 -10.09
CA ARG A 102 -3.47 -6.94 -11.34
C ARG A 102 -4.02 -7.93 -12.35
#